data_AF-A0A924CBZ1-F1
#
_entry.id   AF-A0A924CBZ1-F1
#
_cell.length_a   1.000
_cell.length_b   1.000
_cell.length_c   1.000
_cell.angle_alpha   90.00
_cell.angle_beta   90.00
_cell.angle_gamma   90.00
#
_symmetry.space_group_name_H-M   'P 1'
#
loop_
_entity.id
_entity.type
_entity.pdbx_description
1 polymer ?
#
loop_
_entity_poly.entity_id
_entity_poly.type
_entity_poly.pdbx_seq_one_letter_code
_entity_poly.pdbx_strand_id
1 'polypeptide(L)'
;MKSLKMLMMAALSILSVSSFAQDTAKQKMKMPAHQSVKMKYSCPMHPEITNDKPGKCSKCGMNLALSSKEKMKMEVMKMYTCPMHSDVTSNKPGKCPKCGMDLVKSKKEKMKM
;
A
#
# COMPACT_ATOMS: atom_id res chain seq x y z
N MET A 1 34.74 15.03 65.56
CA MET A 1 33.32 14.58 65.53
C MET A 1 32.34 15.52 64.81
N LYS A 2 32.78 16.66 64.24
CA LYS A 2 31.90 17.57 63.46
C LYS A 2 32.09 17.42 61.94
N SER A 3 33.25 16.94 61.49
CA SER A 3 33.52 16.61 60.08
C SER A 3 32.88 15.29 59.61
N LEU A 4 32.56 14.38 60.54
CA LEU A 4 31.92 13.09 60.22
C LEU A 4 30.40 13.22 60.01
N LYS A 5 29.76 14.23 60.61
CA LYS A 5 28.34 14.58 60.38
C LYS A 5 28.09 15.29 59.05
N MET A 6 29.12 15.94 58.48
CA MET A 6 29.02 16.58 57.16
C MET A 6 29.17 15.59 56.00
N LEU A 7 29.74 14.40 56.22
CA LEU A 7 29.91 13.38 55.18
C LEU A 7 28.69 12.46 55.01
N MET A 8 27.78 12.42 55.99
CA MET A 8 26.58 11.55 55.98
C MET A 8 25.30 12.25 55.49
N MET A 9 25.35 13.55 55.16
CA MET A 9 24.21 14.31 54.64
C MET A 9 24.30 14.63 53.14
N ALA A 10 25.33 14.16 52.44
CA ALA A 10 25.48 14.33 50.99
C ALA A 10 25.18 13.05 50.17
N ALA A 11 24.89 11.93 50.83
CA ALA A 11 24.66 10.63 50.16
C ALA A 11 23.18 10.20 50.05
N LEU A 12 22.23 11.02 50.53
CA LEU A 12 20.80 10.66 50.56
C LEU A 12 19.93 11.36 49.50
N SER A 13 20.52 12.09 48.55
CA SER A 13 19.77 12.86 47.54
C SER A 13 19.65 12.19 46.16
N ILE A 14 20.15 10.96 45.97
CA ILE A 14 20.28 10.35 44.63
C ILE A 14 19.12 9.40 44.24
N LEU A 15 18.10 9.19 45.06
CA LEU A 15 17.06 8.17 44.79
C LEU A 15 15.70 8.70 44.32
N SER A 16 15.64 9.84 43.62
CA SER A 16 14.34 10.44 43.24
C SER A 16 14.31 11.15 41.89
N VAL A 17 14.71 10.46 40.81
CA VAL A 17 14.06 10.70 39.49
C VAL A 17 13.76 9.35 38.86
N SER A 18 12.48 9.04 38.93
CA SER A 18 11.81 7.85 38.46
C SER A 18 12.17 7.50 37.02
N SER A 19 12.49 6.22 36.81
CA SER A 19 12.32 5.51 35.55
C SER A 19 10.99 5.89 34.88
N PHE A 20 11.04 6.78 33.90
CA PHE A 20 10.00 6.86 32.87
C PHE A 20 10.23 5.75 31.85
N ALA A 21 10.07 4.51 32.32
CA ALA A 21 9.61 3.41 31.49
C ALA A 21 8.09 3.57 31.32
N GLN A 22 7.67 4.59 30.58
CA GLN A 22 6.32 4.63 30.02
C GLN A 22 6.38 3.96 28.67
N ASP A 23 6.14 2.65 28.72
CA ASP A 23 5.03 2.04 28.01
C ASP A 23 4.62 2.82 26.76
N THR A 24 5.27 2.53 25.62
CA THR A 24 4.73 2.89 24.32
C THR A 24 3.55 1.98 24.02
N ALA A 25 2.52 2.08 24.88
CA ALA A 25 1.16 1.70 24.58
C ALA A 25 0.76 2.41 23.29
N LYS A 26 0.78 1.65 22.20
CA LYS A 26 -0.06 1.85 21.02
C LYS A 26 -0.18 3.31 20.59
N GLN A 27 0.92 3.93 20.17
CA GLN A 27 0.81 4.92 19.11
C GLN A 27 0.34 4.19 17.85
N LYS A 28 -0.99 4.05 17.71
CA LYS A 28 -1.62 3.88 16.41
C LYS A 28 -1.22 5.10 15.59
N MET A 29 -0.12 4.96 14.85
CA MET A 29 0.17 5.85 13.74
C MET A 29 -1.06 5.83 12.83
N LYS A 30 -1.86 6.91 12.89
CA LYS A 30 -2.75 7.27 11.80
C LYS A 30 -1.84 7.53 10.61
N MET A 31 -1.60 6.48 9.83
CA MET A 31 -0.94 6.63 8.54
C MET A 31 -1.74 7.63 7.71
N PRO A 32 -1.07 8.55 7.01
CA PRO A 32 -1.73 9.51 6.15
C PRO A 32 -2.53 8.77 5.09
N ALA A 33 -3.74 9.27 4.85
CA ALA A 33 -4.65 8.76 3.84
C ALA A 33 -3.99 8.85 2.45
N HIS A 34 -3.30 7.78 2.07
CA HIS A 34 -3.04 7.49 0.68
C HIS A 34 -4.41 7.44 0.00
N GLN A 35 -4.66 8.31 -0.97
CA GLN A 35 -5.86 8.28 -1.80
C GLN A 35 -5.99 6.85 -2.35
N SER A 36 -6.81 6.05 -1.68
CA SER A 36 -6.98 4.65 -2.01
C SER A 36 -7.77 4.62 -3.30
N VAL A 37 -7.07 4.34 -4.40
CA VAL A 37 -7.73 3.87 -5.61
C VAL A 37 -8.64 2.73 -5.17
N LYS A 38 -9.96 2.95 -5.22
CA LYS A 38 -10.97 2.01 -4.73
C LYS A 38 -10.93 0.75 -5.60
N MET A 39 -10.04 -0.17 -5.27
CA MET A 39 -9.88 -1.44 -5.96
C MET A 39 -10.82 -2.45 -5.32
N LYS A 40 -11.69 -3.04 -6.13
CA LYS A 40 -12.56 -4.13 -5.68
C LYS A 40 -11.80 -5.45 -5.71
N TYR A 41 -11.91 -6.19 -4.63
CA TYR A 41 -11.40 -7.54 -4.47
C TYR A 41 -12.58 -8.51 -4.49
N SER A 42 -12.40 -9.72 -5.03
CA SER A 42 -13.39 -10.79 -5.04
C SER A 42 -12.77 -12.13 -4.68
N CYS A 43 -13.54 -13.03 -4.07
CA CYS A 43 -13.07 -14.39 -3.80
C CYS A 43 -13.00 -15.18 -5.13
N PRO A 44 -11.88 -15.85 -5.45
CA PRO A 44 -11.76 -16.65 -6.68
C PRO A 44 -12.80 -17.76 -6.81
N MET A 45 -13.26 -18.31 -5.67
CA MET A 45 -14.25 -19.39 -5.63
C MET A 45 -15.68 -18.89 -5.42
N HIS A 46 -15.85 -17.67 -4.91
CA HIS A 46 -17.15 -17.08 -4.61
C HIS A 46 -17.20 -15.65 -5.15
N PRO A 47 -17.42 -15.46 -6.46
CA PRO A 47 -17.34 -14.15 -7.12
C PRO A 47 -18.31 -13.10 -6.55
N GLU A 48 -19.40 -13.55 -5.93
CA GLU A 48 -20.39 -12.72 -5.24
C GLU A 48 -19.82 -11.98 -4.02
N ILE A 49 -18.78 -12.54 -3.39
CA ILE A 49 -18.14 -11.92 -2.23
C ILE A 49 -17.12 -10.93 -2.72
N THR A 50 -17.49 -9.66 -2.70
CA THR A 50 -16.63 -8.54 -3.06
C THR A 50 -16.34 -7.66 -1.86
N ASN A 51 -15.16 -7.05 -1.85
CA ASN A 51 -14.73 -6.16 -0.79
C ASN A 51 -13.87 -5.03 -1.34
N ASP A 52 -13.92 -3.86 -0.70
CA ASP A 52 -13.14 -2.69 -1.12
C ASP A 52 -11.70 -2.72 -0.56
N LYS A 53 -11.38 -3.74 0.25
CA LYS A 53 -10.08 -3.92 0.91
C LYS A 53 -9.56 -5.33 0.68
N PRO A 54 -8.23 -5.51 0.64
CA PRO A 54 -7.64 -6.84 0.68
C PRO A 54 -8.01 -7.53 2.01
N GLY A 55 -8.16 -8.85 1.98
CA GLY A 55 -8.54 -9.62 3.16
C GLY A 55 -8.90 -11.06 2.83
N LYS A 56 -9.48 -11.75 3.81
CA LYS A 56 -9.98 -13.12 3.66
C LYS A 56 -11.46 -13.13 3.29
N CYS A 57 -11.85 -14.11 2.49
CA CYS A 57 -13.22 -14.42 2.15
C CYS A 57 -13.96 -14.88 3.40
N SER A 58 -15.14 -14.31 3.65
CA SER A 58 -15.98 -14.65 4.80
C SER A 58 -16.63 -16.03 4.72
N LYS A 59 -16.81 -16.60 3.51
CA LYS A 59 -17.38 -17.95 3.34
C LYS A 59 -16.34 -19.07 3.42
N CYS A 60 -15.16 -18.88 2.81
CA CYS A 60 -14.16 -19.96 2.69
C CYS A 60 -12.78 -19.65 3.29
N GLY A 61 -12.58 -18.47 3.89
CA GLY A 61 -11.31 -18.10 4.55
C GLY A 61 -10.12 -17.84 3.61
N MET A 62 -10.27 -18.10 2.32
CA MET A 62 -9.24 -17.89 1.29
C MET A 62 -9.04 -16.39 1.01
N ASN A 63 -7.84 -15.99 0.59
CA ASN A 63 -7.56 -14.58 0.30
C ASN A 63 -8.38 -14.06 -0.89
N LEU A 64 -8.93 -12.85 -0.76
CA LEU A 64 -9.60 -12.14 -1.82
C LEU A 64 -8.57 -11.70 -2.87
N ALA A 65 -8.83 -12.01 -4.13
CA ALA A 65 -8.01 -11.58 -5.25
C ALA A 65 -8.56 -10.25 -5.81
N LEU A 66 -7.74 -9.49 -6.53
CA LEU A 66 -8.23 -8.37 -7.33
C LEU A 66 -9.35 -8.84 -8.26
N SER A 67 -10.49 -8.15 -8.21
CA SER A 67 -11.65 -8.49 -9.05
C SER A 67 -11.23 -8.45 -10.51
N SER A 68 -11.73 -9.42 -11.30
CA SER A 68 -11.47 -9.50 -12.74
C SER A 68 -11.76 -8.18 -13.46
N LYS A 69 -12.74 -7.40 -12.98
CA LYS A 69 -13.06 -6.07 -13.54
C LYS A 69 -11.94 -5.06 -13.33
N GLU A 70 -11.34 -5.01 -12.14
CA GLU A 70 -10.19 -4.12 -11.89
C GLU A 70 -8.92 -4.63 -12.58
N LYS A 71 -8.75 -5.96 -12.70
CA LYS A 71 -7.65 -6.55 -13.50
C LYS A 71 -7.76 -6.15 -14.98
N MET A 72 -8.92 -6.35 -15.60
CA MET A 72 -9.16 -5.94 -16.99
C MET A 72 -9.04 -4.43 -17.15
N LYS A 73 -9.53 -3.63 -16.21
CA LYS A 73 -9.36 -2.17 -16.24
C LYS A 73 -7.90 -1.77 -16.19
N MET A 74 -7.06 -2.41 -15.37
CA MET A 74 -5.61 -2.19 -15.36
C MET A 74 -4.93 -2.68 -16.64
N GLU A 75 -5.46 -3.70 -17.30
CA GLU A 75 -4.96 -4.20 -18.57
C GLU A 75 -5.33 -3.27 -19.73
N VAL A 76 -6.61 -2.91 -19.87
CA VAL A 76 -7.14 -1.96 -20.87
C VAL A 76 -6.52 -0.58 -20.72
N MET A 77 -6.22 -0.16 -19.49
CA MET A 77 -5.56 1.12 -19.24
C MET A 77 -4.09 1.12 -19.69
N LYS A 78 -3.50 -0.06 -19.92
CA LYS A 78 -2.27 -0.20 -20.71
C LYS A 78 -2.68 -0.23 -22.18
N MET A 79 -2.95 0.93 -22.75
CA MET A 79 -3.02 1.05 -24.20
C MET A 79 -1.59 0.84 -24.73
N TYR A 80 -1.44 0.13 -25.84
CA TYR A 80 -0.16 -0.05 -26.50
C TYR A 80 -0.20 0.68 -27.84
N THR A 81 0.86 1.40 -28.20
CA THR A 81 0.95 2.12 -29.48
C THR A 81 2.24 1.76 -30.20
N CYS A 82 2.23 1.79 -31.53
CA CYS A 82 3.46 1.63 -32.29
C CYS A 82 4.28 2.93 -32.25
N PRO A 83 5.58 2.89 -31.90
CA PRO A 83 6.41 4.09 -31.82
C PRO A 83 6.59 4.79 -33.18
N MET A 84 6.40 4.08 -34.30
CA MET A 84 6.51 4.63 -35.66
C MET A 84 5.16 4.96 -36.31
N HIS A 85 4.08 4.31 -35.86
CA HIS A 85 2.74 4.48 -36.42
C HIS A 85 1.78 4.81 -35.28
N SER A 86 1.63 6.09 -34.97
CA SER A 86 0.75 6.58 -33.89
C SER A 86 -0.70 6.10 -34.03
N ASP A 87 -1.16 5.88 -35.26
CA ASP A 87 -2.52 5.42 -35.56
C ASP A 87 -2.76 3.96 -35.17
N VAL A 88 -1.68 3.20 -34.94
CA VAL A 88 -1.74 1.80 -34.51
C VAL A 88 -1.74 1.77 -32.98
N THR A 89 -2.91 1.49 -32.43
CA THR A 89 -3.12 1.24 -31.00
C THR A 89 -3.68 -0.16 -30.77
N SER A 90 -3.40 -0.74 -29.61
CA SER A 90 -3.87 -2.07 -29.21
C SER A 90 -4.12 -2.11 -27.71
N ASN A 91 -5.13 -2.86 -27.29
CA ASN A 91 -5.38 -3.18 -25.88
C ASN A 91 -4.54 -4.34 -25.36
N LYS A 92 -3.75 -4.97 -26.25
CA LYS A 92 -2.89 -6.12 -25.94
C LYS A 92 -1.44 -5.84 -26.35
N PRO A 93 -0.46 -6.40 -25.61
CA PRO A 93 0.92 -6.41 -26.08
C PRO A 93 1.03 -7.22 -27.39
N GLY A 94 1.96 -6.83 -28.25
CA GLY A 94 2.18 -7.53 -29.52
C GLY A 94 3.03 -6.71 -30.48
N LYS A 95 3.08 -7.17 -31.74
CA LYS A 95 3.79 -6.50 -32.84
C LYS A 95 2.85 -5.62 -33.65
N CYS A 96 3.36 -4.50 -34.13
CA CYS A 96 2.67 -3.61 -35.05
C CYS A 96 2.40 -4.33 -36.38
N PRO A 97 1.16 -4.38 -36.88
CA PRO A 97 0.85 -5.02 -38.16
C PRO A 97 1.41 -4.26 -39.37
N LYS A 98 1.77 -2.97 -39.22
CA LYS A 98 2.31 -2.16 -40.31
C LYS A 98 3.83 -2.32 -40.48
N CYS A 99 4.58 -2.45 -39.39
CA CYS A 99 6.05 -2.47 -39.44
C CYS A 99 6.73 -3.58 -38.64
N GLY A 100 5.97 -4.47 -37.99
CA GLY A 100 6.51 -5.60 -37.23
C GLY A 100 7.24 -5.25 -35.92
N MET A 101 7.44 -3.96 -35.61
CA MET A 101 8.03 -3.52 -34.35
C MET A 101 7.10 -3.77 -33.16
N ASP A 102 7.68 -3.99 -31.98
CA ASP A 102 6.90 -4.19 -30.76
C ASP A 102 6.12 -2.93 -30.36
N LEU A 103 4.86 -3.12 -29.96
CA LEU A 103 4.02 -2.05 -29.46
C LEU A 103 4.46 -1.65 -28.05
N VAL A 104 4.61 -0.35 -27.81
CA VAL A 104 5.05 0.21 -26.53
C VAL A 104 3.85 0.62 -25.69
N LYS A 105 3.95 0.44 -24.36
CA LYS A 105 2.88 0.81 -23.42
C LYS A 105 2.71 2.33 -23.37
N SER A 106 1.58 2.81 -23.86
CA SER A 106 1.09 4.17 -23.66
C SER A 106 0.49 4.27 -22.26
N LYS A 107 1.11 5.10 -21.42
CA LYS A 107 0.47 5.51 -20.16
C LYS A 107 -0.67 6.44 -20.53
N LYS A 108 -1.90 5.92 -20.63
CA LYS A 108 -3.09 6.78 -20.64
C LYS A 108 -3.28 7.27 -19.21
N GLU A 109 -2.47 8.26 -18.83
CA GLU A 109 -2.60 8.95 -17.57
C GLU A 109 -4.00 9.54 -17.55
N LYS A 110 -4.82 9.04 -16.63
CA LYS A 110 -6.17 9.54 -16.40
C LYS A 110 -6.04 10.98 -15.89
N MET A 111 -5.96 11.92 -16.83
CA MET A 111 -6.31 13.31 -16.57
C MET A 111 -7.77 13.29 -16.13
N LYS A 112 -7.94 13.49 -14.82
CA LYS A 112 -9.20 13.63 -14.10
C LYS A 112 -10.09 14.66 -14.80
N MET A 113 -11.36 14.31 -15.00
CA MET A 113 -12.45 15.29 -14.88
C MET A 113 -12.65 15.60 -13.40
#